data_AF-A0A5N5UD91-F1
#
_entry.id   AF-A0A5N5UD91-F1
#
_cell.length_a   1.000
_cell.length_b   1.000
_cell.length_c   1.000
_cell.angle_alpha   90.00
_cell.angle_beta   90.00
_cell.angle_gamma   90.00
#
_symmetry.space_group_name_H-M   'P 1'
#
loop_
_entity.id
_entity.type
_entity.pdbx_description
1 polymer ?
#
loop_
_entity_poly.entity_id
_entity_poly.type
_entity_poly.pdbx_seq_one_letter_code
_entity_poly.pdbx_strand_id
1 'polypeptide(L)'
;MSADDLPDRVWEPPRLARALVGVVTLAAVVFLLGRLGVRQVVPTAVVGAACGAAGLWLLARDRYRPAAVALGTLLFVPVGAAVGATVLQTALAETGSLLATRTLEQLTLAVVRLVLALLVVAACTVALFGSFATGRTLEPENVSHGFWTVAKLAIPATAYVLVVGGVAVLSSPAVPPTVDLVRLLGTGVDALATILLSPPSPAVVATGVEGLAAEVAVATFAVLALGGLFGVRSLLARLPVAELLATADGVDDDRASELVATVVSTLSTVGLLALIPVALVAIADFVVSPAVVVSTLGPTPARFLFDVASTSLLRWLAVGAMVGAVATALLLAQLRWLIRQSTAETVVPLLPWLAGIGALAATVVAAPGLVPSLIARIAGRLGQFSGQFEQLAGGIVSFYGPGTLLATLFVATLLVTLTLLAGLSLLLRLGLLTRAQPGAALAGAGLFVAAGLAAGRSASLGVVAVVVAAALLASDLGRDGRTLGTELGRYADTTGVQTVRAGFLTVTGVGALAAALAVRRFALDGFVTNLPAALPLVGAVGCCVALVLVLWR
;
A
#
# COMPACT_ATOMS: atom_id res chain seq x y z
N MET A 1 -42.38 5.97 -19.89
CA MET A 1 -41.08 5.57 -19.33
C MET A 1 -41.02 4.06 -19.39
N SER A 2 -40.34 3.53 -20.40
CA SER A 2 -40.05 2.10 -20.52
C SER A 2 -39.11 1.68 -19.39
N ALA A 3 -39.19 0.40 -18.99
CA ALA A 3 -38.34 -0.16 -17.94
C ALA A 3 -36.83 -0.10 -18.26
N ASP A 4 -36.47 0.22 -19.51
CA ASP A 4 -35.10 0.33 -20.02
C ASP A 4 -34.40 1.67 -19.72
N ASP A 5 -35.11 2.68 -19.20
CA ASP A 5 -34.54 4.00 -18.87
C ASP A 5 -34.08 4.15 -17.40
N LEU A 6 -34.16 3.08 -16.60
CA LEU A 6 -33.61 3.11 -15.25
C LEU A 6 -32.11 2.78 -15.33
N PRO A 7 -31.19 3.71 -14.99
CA PRO A 7 -29.76 3.43 -15.04
C PRO A 7 -29.48 2.20 -14.19
N ASP A 8 -28.75 1.22 -14.73
CA ASP A 8 -28.37 -0.04 -14.09
C ASP A 8 -28.09 0.16 -12.60
N ARG A 9 -29.12 -0.06 -11.76
CA ARG A 9 -29.00 0.18 -10.32
C ARG A 9 -28.29 -1.03 -9.75
N VAL A 10 -26.96 -0.99 -9.75
CA VAL A 10 -26.09 -2.02 -9.15
C VAL A 10 -26.29 -2.00 -7.64
N TRP A 11 -27.32 -2.67 -7.11
CA TRP A 11 -27.61 -2.66 -5.68
C TRP A 11 -26.46 -3.25 -4.86
N GLU A 12 -26.31 -2.75 -3.63
CA GLU A 12 -25.30 -3.28 -2.71
C GLU A 12 -25.55 -4.76 -2.40
N PRO A 13 -24.47 -5.52 -2.11
CA PRO A 13 -24.65 -6.87 -1.63
C PRO A 13 -25.45 -6.89 -0.31
N PRO A 14 -26.31 -7.89 -0.12
CA PRO A 14 -27.12 -8.07 1.06
C PRO A 14 -26.24 -8.16 2.32
N ARG A 15 -26.78 -7.69 3.45
CA ARG A 15 -26.03 -7.55 4.71
C ARG A 15 -25.46 -8.89 5.20
N LEU A 16 -26.19 -9.97 4.99
CA LEU A 16 -25.79 -11.32 5.39
C LEU A 16 -24.58 -11.81 4.58
N ALA A 17 -24.56 -11.60 3.26
CA ALA A 17 -23.38 -11.90 2.43
C ALA A 17 -22.13 -11.11 2.90
N ARG A 18 -22.27 -9.81 3.19
CA ARG A 18 -21.17 -8.99 3.76
C ARG A 18 -20.69 -9.52 5.11
N ALA A 19 -21.63 -9.87 5.99
CA ALA A 19 -21.31 -10.42 7.29
C ALA A 19 -20.58 -11.77 7.18
N LEU A 20 -21.02 -12.66 6.28
CA LEU A 20 -20.37 -13.95 6.05
C LEU A 20 -18.94 -13.77 5.52
N VAL A 21 -18.71 -12.88 4.55
CA VAL A 21 -17.36 -12.56 4.05
C VAL A 21 -16.47 -12.05 5.18
N GLY A 22 -16.98 -11.14 6.01
CA GLY A 22 -16.27 -10.63 7.19
C GLY A 22 -15.93 -11.72 8.21
N VAL A 23 -16.89 -12.56 8.58
CA VAL A 23 -16.72 -13.64 9.56
C VAL A 23 -15.73 -14.70 9.07
N VAL A 24 -15.86 -15.16 7.81
CA VAL A 24 -14.95 -16.14 7.21
C VAL A 24 -13.53 -15.59 7.14
N THR A 25 -13.37 -14.34 6.71
CA THR A 25 -12.04 -13.70 6.60
C THR A 25 -11.40 -13.51 7.97
N LEU A 26 -12.15 -13.00 8.95
CA LEU A 26 -11.65 -12.82 10.31
C LEU A 26 -11.26 -14.14 10.96
N ALA A 27 -12.11 -15.18 10.84
CA ALA A 27 -11.83 -16.50 11.38
C ALA A 27 -10.56 -17.10 10.76
N ALA A 28 -10.39 -16.99 9.43
CA ALA A 28 -9.20 -17.46 8.73
C ALA A 28 -7.93 -16.73 9.16
N VAL A 29 -7.97 -15.40 9.31
CA VAL A 29 -6.84 -14.59 9.78
C VAL A 29 -6.47 -14.93 11.23
N VAL A 30 -7.45 -15.03 12.12
CA VAL A 30 -7.22 -15.42 13.53
C VAL A 30 -6.61 -16.81 13.61
N PHE A 31 -7.13 -17.75 12.83
CA PHE A 31 -6.63 -19.12 12.76
C PHE A 31 -5.19 -19.16 12.25
N LEU A 32 -4.90 -18.49 11.13
CA LEU A 32 -3.57 -18.47 10.52
C LEU A 32 -2.53 -17.80 11.42
N LEU A 33 -2.79 -16.58 11.90
CA LEU A 33 -1.86 -15.86 12.77
C LEU A 33 -1.70 -16.54 14.13
N GLY A 34 -2.75 -17.20 14.63
CA GLY A 34 -2.68 -18.06 15.82
C GLY A 34 -1.72 -19.23 15.64
N ARG A 35 -1.74 -19.89 14.47
CA ARG A 35 -0.83 -21.00 14.14
C ARG A 35 0.62 -20.56 13.94
N LEU A 36 0.83 -19.30 13.55
CA LEU A 36 2.17 -18.73 13.36
C LEU A 36 2.76 -18.13 14.64
N GLY A 37 2.02 -18.10 15.75
CA GLY A 37 2.46 -17.53 17.03
C GLY A 37 2.34 -16.00 17.14
N VAL A 38 1.72 -15.34 16.16
CA VAL A 38 1.66 -13.87 16.02
C VAL A 38 0.25 -13.33 16.34
N ARG A 39 -0.49 -14.01 17.20
CA ARG A 39 -1.91 -13.68 17.51
C ARG A 39 -2.09 -12.28 18.10
N GLN A 40 -1.07 -11.73 18.75
CA GLN A 40 -1.11 -10.39 19.37
C GLN A 40 -1.33 -9.26 18.35
N VAL A 41 -1.06 -9.52 17.07
CA VAL A 41 -1.16 -8.55 15.96
C VAL A 41 -2.57 -8.43 15.38
N VAL A 42 -3.42 -9.44 15.61
CA VAL A 42 -4.81 -9.47 15.13
C VAL A 42 -5.62 -8.21 15.51
N PRO A 43 -5.68 -7.77 16.79
CA PRO A 43 -6.52 -6.62 17.15
C PRO A 43 -6.08 -5.34 16.42
N THR A 44 -4.77 -5.08 16.32
CA THR A 44 -4.25 -3.92 15.59
C THR A 44 -4.57 -3.99 14.11
N ALA A 45 -4.43 -5.16 13.49
CA ALA A 45 -4.79 -5.38 12.08
C ALA A 45 -6.27 -5.12 11.80
N VAL A 46 -7.16 -5.63 12.67
CA VAL A 46 -8.61 -5.44 12.56
C VAL A 46 -8.99 -3.97 12.70
N VAL A 47 -8.44 -3.27 13.69
CA VAL A 47 -8.71 -1.83 13.90
C VAL A 47 -8.26 -1.01 12.70
N GLY A 48 -7.03 -1.23 12.20
CA GLY A 48 -6.52 -0.52 11.02
C GLY A 48 -7.37 -0.77 9.78
N ALA A 49 -7.71 -2.03 9.51
CA ALA A 49 -8.55 -2.41 8.38
C ALA A 49 -9.96 -1.81 8.47
N ALA A 50 -10.59 -1.86 9.65
CA ALA A 50 -11.92 -1.30 9.88
C ALA A 50 -11.92 0.23 9.75
N CYS A 51 -10.92 0.92 10.30
CA CYS A 51 -10.78 2.37 10.16
C CYS A 51 -10.58 2.79 8.70
N GLY A 52 -9.76 2.07 7.93
CA GLY A 52 -9.55 2.36 6.51
C GLY A 52 -10.84 2.19 5.69
N ALA A 53 -11.56 1.09 5.90
CA ALA A 53 -12.84 0.84 5.24
C ALA A 53 -13.90 1.88 5.64
N ALA A 54 -14.00 2.21 6.93
CA ALA A 54 -14.90 3.24 7.43
C ALA A 54 -14.56 4.64 6.90
N GLY A 55 -13.27 4.97 6.78
CA GLY A 55 -12.79 6.22 6.20
C GLY A 55 -13.23 6.38 4.75
N LEU A 56 -13.02 5.35 3.92
CA LEU A 56 -13.49 5.35 2.53
C LEU A 56 -15.02 5.39 2.43
N TRP A 57 -15.72 4.66 3.31
CA TRP A 57 -17.17 4.68 3.36
C TRP A 57 -17.75 6.05 3.73
N LEU A 58 -17.14 6.76 4.69
CA LEU A 58 -17.54 8.13 5.03
C LEU A 58 -17.24 9.11 3.91
N LEU A 59 -16.10 8.96 3.23
CA LEU A 59 -15.76 9.81 2.08
C LEU A 59 -16.71 9.61 0.88
N ALA A 60 -17.24 8.40 0.71
CA ALA A 60 -18.23 8.10 -0.32
C ALA A 60 -19.64 8.63 0.01
N ARG A 61 -19.86 9.23 1.18
CA ARG A 61 -21.19 9.64 1.65
C ARG A 61 -21.43 11.13 1.43
N ASP A 62 -22.39 11.46 0.57
CA ASP A 62 -22.75 12.86 0.29
C ASP A 62 -23.52 13.54 1.43
N ARG A 63 -24.20 12.75 2.26
CA ARG A 63 -25.00 13.26 3.39
C ARG A 63 -24.09 13.65 4.57
N TYR A 64 -24.16 14.91 5.00
CA TYR A 64 -23.27 15.53 6.01
C TYR A 64 -21.79 15.61 5.61
N ARG A 65 -21.54 15.97 4.34
CA ARG A 65 -20.22 16.07 3.71
C ARG A 65 -19.09 16.66 4.58
N PRO A 66 -19.24 17.80 5.29
CA PRO A 66 -18.12 18.34 6.08
C PRO A 66 -17.72 17.43 7.25
N ALA A 67 -18.70 16.92 8.02
CA ALA A 67 -18.42 16.02 9.14
C ALA A 67 -17.87 14.67 8.65
N ALA A 68 -18.41 14.16 7.54
CA ALA A 68 -17.96 12.91 6.95
C ALA A 68 -16.50 13.00 6.43
N VAL A 69 -16.13 14.12 5.80
CA VAL A 69 -14.74 14.36 5.35
C VAL A 69 -13.80 14.51 6.54
N ALA A 70 -14.15 15.27 7.58
CA ALA A 70 -13.29 15.44 8.75
C ALA A 70 -13.05 14.11 9.48
N LEU A 71 -14.11 13.36 9.78
CA LEU A 71 -14.02 12.05 10.44
C LEU A 71 -13.34 11.01 9.56
N GLY A 72 -13.66 10.98 8.27
CA GLY A 72 -13.03 10.08 7.31
C GLY A 72 -11.53 10.34 7.20
N THR A 73 -11.11 11.60 7.19
CA THR A 73 -9.69 11.99 7.18
C THR A 73 -8.96 11.50 8.44
N LEU A 74 -9.55 11.71 9.61
CA LEU A 74 -8.96 11.27 10.89
C LEU A 74 -8.86 9.74 11.00
N LEU A 75 -9.80 9.01 10.40
CA LEU A 75 -9.79 7.54 10.38
C LEU A 75 -8.65 6.94 9.55
N PHE A 76 -7.95 7.72 8.70
CA PHE A 76 -6.77 7.23 7.98
C PHE A 76 -5.49 7.24 8.82
N VAL A 77 -5.44 8.01 9.91
CA VAL A 77 -4.33 8.00 10.88
C VAL A 77 -4.14 6.61 11.50
N PRO A 78 -5.16 5.98 12.12
CA PRO A 78 -4.99 4.67 12.73
C PRO A 78 -4.68 3.55 11.73
N VAL A 79 -4.92 3.73 10.42
CA VAL A 79 -4.56 2.74 9.39
C VAL A 79 -3.05 2.55 9.34
N GLY A 80 -2.31 3.63 9.13
CA GLY A 80 -0.84 3.60 9.07
C GLY A 80 -0.22 3.23 10.41
N ALA A 81 -0.81 3.72 11.52
CA ALA A 81 -0.35 3.38 12.86
C ALA A 81 -0.56 1.90 13.18
N ALA A 82 -1.68 1.30 12.76
CA ALA A 82 -1.94 -0.12 12.90
C ALA A 82 -0.93 -0.94 12.10
N VAL A 83 -0.66 -0.56 10.84
CA VAL A 83 0.34 -1.27 10.01
C VAL A 83 1.73 -1.16 10.63
N GLY A 84 2.18 0.03 11.02
CA GLY A 84 3.45 0.23 11.71
C GLY A 84 3.54 -0.58 13.02
N ALA A 85 2.48 -0.59 13.83
CA ALA A 85 2.42 -1.38 15.04
C ALA A 85 2.46 -2.89 14.76
N THR A 86 1.77 -3.36 13.71
CA THR A 86 1.77 -4.78 13.32
C THR A 86 3.17 -5.22 12.87
N VAL A 87 3.86 -4.39 12.08
CA VAL A 87 5.24 -4.62 11.64
C VAL A 87 6.17 -4.65 12.84
N LEU A 88 6.11 -3.65 13.71
CA LEU A 88 6.95 -3.57 14.90
C LEU A 88 6.73 -4.75 15.85
N GLN A 89 5.48 -5.12 16.13
CA GLN A 89 5.16 -6.26 17.00
C GLN A 89 5.63 -7.58 16.41
N THR A 90 5.47 -7.77 15.10
CA THR A 90 5.95 -8.97 14.40
C THR A 90 7.48 -9.03 14.43
N ALA A 91 8.16 -7.91 14.18
CA ALA A 91 9.60 -7.82 14.29
C ALA A 91 10.08 -8.14 15.70
N LEU A 92 9.49 -7.54 16.74
CA LEU A 92 9.84 -7.81 18.13
C LEU A 92 9.59 -9.26 18.55
N ALA A 93 8.50 -9.88 18.08
CA ALA A 93 8.20 -11.28 18.35
C ALA A 93 9.26 -12.22 17.75
N GLU A 94 9.79 -11.89 16.58
CA GLU A 94 10.80 -12.69 15.87
C GLU A 94 12.24 -12.32 16.27
N THR A 95 12.47 -11.15 16.88
CA THR A 95 13.80 -10.67 17.31
C THR A 95 14.47 -11.64 18.28
N GLY A 96 13.68 -12.30 19.14
CA GLY A 96 14.20 -13.35 20.03
C GLY A 96 14.80 -14.55 19.29
N SER A 97 14.30 -14.86 18.08
CA SER A 97 14.87 -15.91 17.24
C SER A 97 16.12 -15.46 16.48
N LEU A 98 16.18 -14.18 16.09
CA LEU A 98 17.31 -13.55 15.40
C LEU A 98 18.54 -13.39 16.32
N LEU A 99 18.32 -13.03 17.59
CA LEU A 99 19.41 -12.86 18.56
C LEU A 99 20.01 -14.19 19.05
N ALA A 100 19.32 -15.32 18.81
CA ALA A 100 19.77 -16.65 19.20
C ALA A 100 20.68 -17.32 18.15
N THR A 101 20.77 -16.78 16.93
CA THR A 101 21.54 -17.40 15.83
C THR A 101 23.04 -17.13 15.98
N ARG A 102 23.86 -18.18 15.88
CA ARG A 102 25.33 -18.09 16.07
C ARG A 102 26.13 -18.10 14.77
N THR A 103 25.49 -18.29 13.61
CA THR A 103 26.15 -18.40 12.30
C THR A 103 25.46 -17.55 11.22
N LEU A 104 26.21 -17.11 10.21
CA LEU A 104 25.73 -16.27 9.09
C LEU A 104 24.59 -16.92 8.28
N GLU A 105 24.63 -18.23 8.05
CA GLU A 105 23.54 -18.94 7.33
C GLU A 105 22.22 -18.95 8.12
N GLN A 106 22.30 -19.06 9.45
CA GLN A 106 21.12 -19.00 10.31
C GLN A 106 20.53 -17.58 10.33
N LEU A 107 21.36 -16.56 10.19
CA LEU A 107 20.93 -15.17 10.08
C LEU A 107 20.11 -14.93 8.81
N THR A 108 20.58 -15.40 7.64
CA THR A 108 19.84 -15.25 6.38
C THR A 108 18.48 -15.94 6.44
N LEU A 109 18.43 -17.15 6.98
CA LEU A 109 17.19 -17.90 7.13
C LEU A 109 16.22 -17.23 8.12
N ALA A 110 16.74 -16.65 9.21
CA ALA A 110 15.94 -15.90 10.17
C ALA A 110 15.39 -14.59 9.59
N VAL A 111 16.17 -13.87 8.77
CA VAL A 111 15.71 -12.67 8.04
C VAL A 111 14.60 -13.03 7.06
N VAL A 112 14.77 -14.09 6.27
CA VAL A 112 13.71 -14.57 5.35
C VAL A 112 12.44 -14.95 6.11
N ARG A 113 12.56 -15.62 7.26
CA ARG A 113 11.40 -15.96 8.12
C ARG A 113 10.70 -14.72 8.68
N LEU A 114 11.44 -13.69 9.05
CA LEU A 114 10.91 -12.41 9.49
C LEU A 114 10.15 -11.73 8.35
N VAL A 115 10.75 -11.63 7.16
CA VAL A 115 10.12 -11.02 5.98
C VAL A 115 8.84 -11.78 5.60
N LEU A 116 8.88 -13.11 5.57
CA LEU A 116 7.69 -13.92 5.33
C LEU A 116 6.59 -13.66 6.38
N ALA A 117 6.94 -13.55 7.66
CA ALA A 117 5.96 -13.23 8.71
C ALA A 117 5.33 -11.84 8.48
N LEU A 118 6.13 -10.84 8.15
CA LEU A 118 5.65 -9.49 7.84
C LEU A 118 4.73 -9.48 6.62
N LEU A 119 5.09 -10.20 5.56
CA LEU A 119 4.27 -10.31 4.35
C LEU A 119 2.97 -11.08 4.60
N VAL A 120 2.98 -12.14 5.43
CA VAL A 120 1.75 -12.85 5.82
C VAL A 120 0.81 -11.91 6.59
N VAL A 121 1.35 -11.13 7.54
CA VAL A 121 0.57 -10.16 8.31
C VAL A 121 0.00 -9.07 7.39
N ALA A 122 0.80 -8.56 6.46
CA ALA A 122 0.35 -7.59 5.46
C ALA A 122 -0.75 -8.16 4.53
N ALA A 123 -0.62 -9.41 4.10
CA ALA A 123 -1.65 -10.06 3.30
C ALA A 123 -2.95 -10.27 4.10
N CYS A 124 -2.84 -10.60 5.39
CA CYS A 124 -4.00 -10.69 6.30
C CYS A 124 -4.67 -9.34 6.54
N THR A 125 -3.92 -8.24 6.69
CA THR A 125 -4.50 -6.89 6.86
C THR A 125 -5.23 -6.44 5.60
N VAL A 126 -4.66 -6.70 4.42
CA VAL A 126 -5.31 -6.48 3.12
C VAL A 126 -6.60 -7.30 3.01
N ALA A 127 -6.56 -8.57 3.44
CA ALA A 127 -7.75 -9.42 3.43
C ALA A 127 -8.88 -8.86 4.32
N LEU A 128 -8.54 -8.47 5.56
CA LEU A 128 -9.48 -7.86 6.50
C LEU A 128 -10.04 -6.55 5.93
N PHE A 129 -9.19 -5.70 5.37
CA PHE A 129 -9.60 -4.45 4.75
C PHE A 129 -10.60 -4.71 3.60
N GLY A 130 -10.31 -5.67 2.73
CA GLY A 130 -11.22 -6.09 1.66
C GLY A 130 -12.58 -6.56 2.21
N SER A 131 -12.57 -7.35 3.28
CA SER A 131 -13.79 -7.85 3.92
C SER A 131 -14.67 -6.71 4.47
N PHE A 132 -14.08 -5.71 5.14
CA PHE A 132 -14.80 -4.55 5.66
C PHE A 132 -15.24 -3.59 4.55
N ALA A 133 -14.47 -3.51 3.46
CA ALA A 133 -14.75 -2.68 2.31
C ALA A 133 -15.62 -3.39 1.25
N THR A 134 -16.27 -4.51 1.60
CA THR A 134 -17.20 -5.21 0.70
C THR A 134 -18.46 -4.37 0.50
N GLY A 135 -18.60 -3.77 -0.69
CA GLY A 135 -19.69 -2.86 -1.05
C GLY A 135 -19.26 -1.85 -2.12
N ARG A 136 -19.95 -0.71 -2.21
CA ARG A 136 -19.63 0.40 -3.15
C ARG A 136 -18.48 1.32 -2.68
N THR A 137 -17.74 0.93 -1.63
CA THR A 137 -16.73 1.79 -0.98
C THR A 137 -15.39 1.84 -1.72
N LEU A 138 -15.18 0.96 -2.70
CA LEU A 138 -13.89 0.76 -3.39
C LEU A 138 -13.95 1.17 -4.87
N GLU A 139 -14.73 2.19 -5.18
CA GLU A 139 -14.72 2.79 -6.52
C GLU A 139 -13.40 3.56 -6.73
N PRO A 140 -12.82 3.55 -7.95
CA PRO A 140 -11.55 4.23 -8.26
C PRO A 140 -11.56 5.71 -7.86
N GLU A 141 -12.70 6.37 -7.99
CA GLU A 141 -12.94 7.77 -7.63
C GLU A 141 -12.80 7.98 -6.13
N ASN A 142 -13.41 7.11 -5.32
CA ASN A 142 -13.39 7.18 -3.85
C ASN A 142 -12.00 6.90 -3.30
N VAL A 143 -11.27 5.92 -3.86
CA VAL A 143 -9.89 5.61 -3.45
C VAL A 143 -8.94 6.76 -3.84
N SER A 144 -9.11 7.33 -5.03
CA SER A 144 -8.37 8.53 -5.48
C SER A 144 -8.64 9.73 -4.56
N HIS A 145 -9.90 9.95 -4.19
CA HIS A 145 -10.28 11.03 -3.28
C HIS A 145 -9.69 10.83 -1.89
N GLY A 146 -9.72 9.59 -1.36
CA GLY A 146 -9.05 9.20 -0.13
C GLY A 146 -7.55 9.47 -0.17
N PHE A 147 -6.86 9.07 -1.24
CA PHE A 147 -5.42 9.33 -1.42
C PHE A 147 -5.10 10.83 -1.29
N TRP A 148 -5.81 11.68 -2.02
CA TRP A 148 -5.59 13.14 -1.95
C TRP A 148 -5.96 13.74 -0.60
N THR A 149 -6.92 13.15 0.09
CA THR A 149 -7.34 13.57 1.44
C THR A 149 -6.25 13.29 2.47
N VAL A 150 -5.68 12.08 2.44
CA VAL A 150 -4.52 11.71 3.27
C VAL A 150 -3.28 12.52 2.89
N ALA A 151 -3.07 12.80 1.61
CA ALA A 151 -1.94 13.61 1.15
C ALA A 151 -2.01 15.01 1.75
N LYS A 152 -3.19 15.66 1.72
CA LYS A 152 -3.41 16.96 2.36
C LYS A 152 -3.27 16.91 3.88
N LEU A 153 -3.75 15.84 4.51
CA LEU A 153 -3.58 15.60 5.95
C LEU A 153 -2.10 15.54 6.37
N ALA A 154 -1.23 14.99 5.51
CA ALA A 154 0.19 14.83 5.80
C ALA A 154 0.99 16.13 5.71
N ILE A 155 0.55 17.13 4.93
CA ILE A 155 1.33 18.34 4.64
C ILE A 155 1.72 19.13 5.90
N PRO A 156 0.81 19.41 6.86
CA PRO A 156 1.19 20.12 8.09
C PRO A 156 2.27 19.39 8.89
N ALA A 157 2.15 18.07 9.01
CA ALA A 157 3.09 17.26 9.78
C ALA A 157 4.45 17.15 9.08
N THR A 158 4.47 16.96 7.76
CA THR A 158 5.73 16.95 6.99
C THR A 158 6.43 18.30 7.05
N ALA A 159 5.68 19.40 6.91
CA ALA A 159 6.22 20.76 7.03
C ALA A 159 6.81 20.99 8.43
N TYR A 160 6.11 20.61 9.50
CA TYR A 160 6.61 20.72 10.87
C TYR A 160 7.90 19.92 11.07
N VAL A 161 7.93 18.66 10.63
CA VAL A 161 9.12 17.80 10.75
C VAL A 161 10.31 18.39 9.99
N LEU A 162 10.08 18.89 8.77
CA LEU A 162 11.14 19.50 7.97
C LEU A 162 11.68 20.78 8.62
N VAL A 163 10.81 21.66 9.11
CA VAL A 163 11.20 22.94 9.72
C VAL A 163 11.85 22.70 11.08
N VAL A 164 11.18 22.02 11.99
CA VAL A 164 11.66 21.83 13.38
C VAL A 164 12.80 20.82 13.45
N GLY A 165 12.69 19.72 12.71
CA GLY A 165 13.78 18.75 12.59
C GLY A 165 15.00 19.35 11.90
N GLY A 166 14.79 20.16 10.85
CA GLY A 166 15.84 20.94 10.21
C GLY A 166 16.52 21.90 11.18
N VAL A 167 15.76 22.71 11.90
CA VAL A 167 16.29 23.64 12.92
C VAL A 167 17.05 22.90 14.03
N ALA A 168 16.57 21.74 14.49
CA ALA A 168 17.26 20.94 15.50
C ALA A 168 18.64 20.43 15.01
N VAL A 169 18.72 19.96 13.75
CA VAL A 169 19.98 19.56 13.13
C VAL A 169 20.91 20.77 12.95
N LEU A 170 20.37 21.92 12.56
CA LEU A 170 21.10 23.17 12.38
C LEU A 170 21.62 23.78 13.68
N SER A 171 20.91 23.56 14.79
CA SER A 171 21.27 24.06 16.13
C SER A 171 22.22 23.11 16.87
N SER A 172 22.65 22.02 16.21
CA SER A 172 23.58 21.06 16.79
C SER A 172 24.95 21.70 17.03
N PRO A 173 25.59 21.48 18.20
CA PRO A 173 26.92 22.02 18.50
C PRO A 173 28.03 21.50 17.57
N ALA A 174 27.74 20.50 16.73
CA ALA A 174 28.64 20.03 15.68
C ALA A 174 28.62 20.92 14.41
N VAL A 175 27.66 21.85 14.30
CA VAL A 175 27.55 22.78 13.17
C VAL A 175 28.07 24.15 13.62
N PRO A 176 29.11 24.72 12.99
CA PRO A 176 29.64 26.01 13.38
C PRO A 176 28.56 27.12 13.25
N PRO A 177 28.52 28.10 14.15
CA PRO A 177 27.42 29.09 14.28
C PRO A 177 27.31 30.10 13.12
N THR A 178 28.10 29.94 12.05
CA THR A 178 28.14 30.84 10.89
C THR A 178 27.33 30.35 9.70
N VAL A 179 26.64 29.20 9.80
CA VAL A 179 25.92 28.67 8.64
C VAL A 179 24.55 29.33 8.50
N ASP A 180 24.49 30.24 7.54
CA ASP A 180 23.28 30.93 7.09
C ASP A 180 22.22 29.92 6.62
N LEU A 181 21.02 29.99 7.17
CA LEU A 181 19.90 29.06 6.91
C LEU A 181 19.58 28.98 5.40
N VAL A 182 19.72 30.10 4.69
CA VAL A 182 19.53 30.19 3.23
C VAL A 182 20.60 29.41 2.47
N ARG A 183 21.84 29.42 2.96
CA ARG A 183 22.97 28.73 2.34
C ARG A 183 22.92 27.23 2.60
N LEU A 184 22.40 26.80 3.75
CA LEU A 184 22.17 25.39 4.08
C LEU A 184 20.94 24.81 3.37
N LEU A 185 19.86 25.59 3.22
CA LEU A 185 18.74 25.22 2.34
C LEU A 185 19.21 25.15 0.88
N GLY A 186 20.04 26.11 0.44
CA GLY A 186 20.71 26.09 -0.85
C GLY A 186 21.58 24.85 -1.04
N THR A 187 22.42 24.48 -0.08
CA THR A 187 23.25 23.26 -0.16
C THR A 187 22.43 21.97 -0.05
N GLY A 188 21.34 21.97 0.70
CA GLY A 188 20.42 20.83 0.78
C GLY A 188 19.65 20.64 -0.52
N VAL A 189 19.14 21.72 -1.12
CA VAL A 189 18.50 21.72 -2.44
C VAL A 189 19.52 21.39 -3.52
N ASP A 190 20.74 21.91 -3.44
CA ASP A 190 21.83 21.58 -4.35
C ASP A 190 22.22 20.12 -4.19
N ALA A 191 22.34 19.57 -2.98
CA ALA A 191 22.63 18.16 -2.75
C ALA A 191 21.50 17.25 -3.28
N LEU A 192 20.24 17.62 -3.05
CA LEU A 192 19.08 16.92 -3.63
C LEU A 192 19.09 17.02 -5.15
N ALA A 193 19.38 18.20 -5.70
CA ALA A 193 19.54 18.41 -7.13
C ALA A 193 20.73 17.62 -7.68
N THR A 194 21.83 17.47 -6.93
CA THR A 194 22.99 16.68 -7.34
C THR A 194 22.63 15.21 -7.35
N ILE A 195 21.97 14.69 -6.31
CA ILE A 195 21.50 13.30 -6.25
C ILE A 195 20.47 12.99 -7.34
N LEU A 196 19.57 13.94 -7.62
CA LEU A 196 18.50 13.78 -8.62
C LEU A 196 18.98 14.00 -10.06
N LEU A 197 19.94 14.90 -10.32
CA LEU A 197 20.38 15.27 -11.67
C LEU A 197 21.71 14.61 -12.08
N SER A 198 22.57 14.30 -11.11
CA SER A 198 23.96 13.83 -11.30
C SER A 198 24.36 12.81 -10.22
N PRO A 199 23.84 11.57 -10.26
CA PRO A 199 24.20 10.55 -9.28
C PRO A 199 25.72 10.28 -9.31
N PRO A 200 26.36 9.98 -8.17
CA PRO A 200 27.81 9.78 -8.11
C PRO A 200 28.26 8.68 -9.07
N SER A 201 29.29 8.94 -9.86
CA SER A 201 29.82 7.98 -10.83
C SER A 201 30.47 6.79 -10.10
N PRO A 202 30.33 5.55 -10.62
CA PRO A 202 30.90 4.36 -10.00
C PRO A 202 32.44 4.43 -9.88
N ALA A 203 33.09 5.27 -10.68
CA ALA A 203 34.54 5.45 -10.67
C ALA A 203 35.10 6.07 -9.38
N VAL A 204 34.27 6.73 -8.55
CA VAL A 204 34.74 7.43 -7.33
C VAL A 204 34.65 6.54 -6.08
N VAL A 205 34.03 5.36 -6.15
CA VAL A 205 33.82 4.48 -5.00
C VAL A 205 34.43 3.08 -5.22
N ALA A 206 35.75 3.05 -5.35
CA ALA A 206 36.58 1.85 -5.53
C ALA A 206 36.66 0.92 -4.30
N THR A 207 35.64 0.89 -3.45
CA THR A 207 35.59 0.12 -2.20
C THR A 207 34.31 -0.71 -2.10
N GLY A 208 34.01 -1.55 -3.09
CA GLY A 208 32.91 -2.55 -2.98
C GLY A 208 31.48 -1.98 -2.87
N VAL A 209 31.31 -0.67 -3.05
CA VAL A 209 30.04 0.08 -2.95
C VAL A 209 29.48 0.42 -4.35
N GLU A 210 30.09 -0.09 -5.42
CA GLU A 210 29.65 0.11 -6.81
C GLU A 210 28.18 -0.31 -7.05
N GLY A 211 27.68 -1.29 -6.30
CA GLY A 211 26.25 -1.67 -6.33
C GLY A 211 25.32 -0.58 -5.82
N LEU A 212 25.69 0.08 -4.71
CA LEU A 212 24.85 1.04 -4.00
C LEU A 212 24.66 2.35 -4.79
N ALA A 213 25.69 2.81 -5.49
CA ALA A 213 25.61 4.00 -6.33
C ALA A 213 24.75 3.76 -7.59
N ALA A 214 24.85 2.57 -8.19
CA ALA A 214 24.00 2.16 -9.31
C ALA A 214 22.52 2.01 -8.89
N GLU A 215 22.28 1.52 -7.67
CA GLU A 215 20.94 1.35 -7.12
C GLU A 215 20.22 2.66 -6.82
N VAL A 216 20.91 3.59 -6.15
CA VAL A 216 20.35 4.92 -5.88
C VAL A 216 20.04 5.64 -7.20
N ALA A 217 20.89 5.47 -8.23
CA ALA A 217 20.66 6.07 -9.54
C ALA A 217 19.42 5.47 -10.25
N VAL A 218 19.26 4.15 -10.25
CA VAL A 218 18.11 3.50 -10.91
C VAL A 218 16.81 3.78 -10.16
N ALA A 219 16.81 3.71 -8.83
CA ALA A 219 15.62 3.97 -8.01
C ALA A 219 15.17 5.45 -8.11
N THR A 220 16.10 6.41 -8.03
CA THR A 220 15.77 7.83 -8.20
C THR A 220 15.28 8.14 -9.60
N PHE A 221 15.90 7.57 -10.63
CA PHE A 221 15.46 7.75 -12.01
C PHE A 221 14.06 7.16 -12.24
N ALA A 222 13.78 5.97 -11.71
CA ALA A 222 12.47 5.36 -11.77
C ALA A 222 11.37 6.23 -11.16
N VAL A 223 11.61 6.79 -9.98
CA VAL A 223 10.67 7.71 -9.31
C VAL A 223 10.48 8.98 -10.14
N LEU A 224 11.55 9.56 -10.67
CA LEU A 224 11.50 10.75 -11.51
C LEU A 224 10.77 10.50 -12.83
N ALA A 225 11.08 9.39 -13.52
CA ALA A 225 10.44 9.02 -14.77
C ALA A 225 8.94 8.78 -14.57
N LEU A 226 8.56 8.04 -13.52
CA LEU A 226 7.15 7.85 -13.17
C LEU A 226 6.46 9.17 -12.80
N GLY A 227 7.11 10.01 -12.00
CA GLY A 227 6.62 11.33 -11.60
C GLY A 227 6.41 12.26 -12.79
N GLY A 228 7.38 12.32 -13.70
CA GLY A 228 7.32 13.08 -14.95
C GLY A 228 6.24 12.57 -15.89
N LEU A 229 6.13 11.25 -16.07
CA LEU A 229 5.17 10.62 -16.97
C LEU A 229 3.73 10.79 -16.47
N PHE A 230 3.49 10.64 -15.16
CA PHE A 230 2.22 11.04 -14.53
C PHE A 230 1.97 12.54 -14.60
N GLY A 231 3.03 13.35 -14.50
CA GLY A 231 3.00 14.79 -14.62
C GLY A 231 2.49 15.24 -15.99
N VAL A 232 3.14 14.79 -17.08
CA VAL A 232 2.74 15.05 -18.47
C VAL A 232 1.30 14.60 -18.70
N ARG A 233 0.94 13.39 -18.24
CA ARG A 233 -0.45 12.91 -18.33
C ARG A 233 -1.42 13.87 -17.65
N SER A 234 -1.08 14.35 -16.45
CA SER A 234 -1.95 15.25 -15.69
C SER A 234 -2.07 16.64 -16.32
N LEU A 235 -1.02 17.10 -17.02
CA LEU A 235 -1.01 18.33 -17.79
C LEU A 235 -1.93 18.21 -19.02
N LEU A 236 -1.71 17.17 -19.84
CA LEU A 236 -2.49 16.91 -21.04
C LEU A 236 -3.99 16.73 -20.74
N ALA A 237 -4.33 16.10 -19.61
CA ALA A 237 -5.72 15.92 -19.20
C ALA A 237 -6.39 17.17 -18.62
N ARG A 238 -5.64 18.24 -18.32
CA ARG A 238 -6.16 19.44 -17.65
C ARG A 238 -6.05 20.71 -18.50
N LEU A 239 -5.12 20.73 -19.44
CA LEU A 239 -4.96 21.81 -20.41
C LEU A 239 -5.85 21.52 -21.62
N PRO A 240 -6.44 22.56 -22.24
CA PRO A 240 -7.21 22.43 -23.47
C PRO A 240 -6.26 22.23 -24.67
N VAL A 241 -5.41 21.20 -24.61
CA VAL A 241 -4.39 20.92 -25.63
C VAL A 241 -5.05 20.53 -26.95
N ALA A 242 -6.21 19.87 -26.90
CA ALA A 242 -7.01 19.56 -28.08
C ALA A 242 -7.49 20.84 -28.79
N GLU A 243 -8.00 21.83 -28.05
CA GLU A 243 -8.46 23.11 -28.60
C GLU A 243 -7.29 23.94 -29.15
N LEU A 244 -6.12 23.89 -28.50
CA LEU A 244 -4.89 24.56 -28.96
C LEU A 244 -4.30 23.89 -30.22
N LEU A 245 -4.45 22.57 -30.37
CA LEU A 245 -4.01 21.84 -31.57
C LEU A 245 -4.99 22.02 -32.74
N ALA A 246 -6.29 22.03 -32.47
CA ALA A 246 -7.34 22.28 -33.46
C ALA A 246 -7.20 23.69 -34.07
N THR A 247 -6.86 24.68 -33.25
CA THR A 247 -6.64 26.07 -33.69
C THR A 247 -5.30 26.29 -34.41
N ALA A 248 -4.26 25.51 -34.11
CA ALA A 248 -2.93 25.69 -34.69
C ALA A 248 -2.72 24.97 -36.05
N ASP A 249 -3.25 23.76 -36.20
CA ASP A 249 -3.01 22.92 -37.41
C ASP A 249 -4.25 22.75 -38.31
N GLY A 250 -5.39 23.37 -37.97
CA GLY A 250 -6.64 23.21 -38.73
C GLY A 250 -7.17 21.77 -38.73
N VAL A 251 -6.74 20.97 -37.75
CA VAL A 251 -7.18 19.59 -37.54
C VAL A 251 -8.58 19.61 -36.93
N ASP A 252 -9.44 18.72 -37.43
CA ASP A 252 -10.81 18.55 -36.95
C ASP A 252 -10.83 18.27 -35.44
N ASP A 253 -11.72 18.96 -34.71
CA ASP A 253 -11.72 19.01 -33.23
C ASP A 253 -11.89 17.61 -32.61
N ASP A 254 -12.70 16.77 -33.27
CA ASP A 254 -12.91 15.37 -32.91
C ASP A 254 -11.61 14.55 -33.00
N ARG A 255 -10.79 14.78 -34.03
CA ARG A 255 -9.54 14.05 -34.27
C ARG A 255 -8.43 14.50 -33.32
N ALA A 256 -8.38 15.79 -32.99
CA ALA A 256 -7.47 16.32 -31.97
C ALA A 256 -7.81 15.76 -30.57
N SER A 257 -9.09 15.65 -30.24
CA SER A 257 -9.55 15.08 -28.96
C SER A 257 -9.23 13.58 -28.85
N GLU A 258 -9.40 12.81 -29.93
CA GLU A 258 -9.10 11.37 -29.97
C GLU A 258 -7.60 11.11 -29.84
N LEU A 259 -6.75 11.92 -30.47
CA LEU A 259 -5.28 11.82 -30.34
C LEU A 259 -4.82 12.10 -28.90
N VAL A 260 -5.33 13.17 -28.27
CA VAL A 260 -5.02 13.49 -26.87
C VAL A 260 -5.51 12.39 -25.94
N ALA A 261 -6.72 11.87 -26.14
CA ALA A 261 -7.25 10.76 -25.36
C ALA A 261 -6.39 9.49 -25.51
N THR A 262 -5.95 9.18 -26.73
CA THR A 262 -5.09 8.04 -27.03
C THR A 262 -3.74 8.18 -26.35
N VAL A 263 -3.10 9.36 -26.43
CA VAL A 263 -1.82 9.67 -25.79
C VAL A 263 -1.93 9.60 -24.26
N VAL A 264 -2.99 10.18 -23.67
CA VAL A 264 -3.25 10.09 -22.23
C VAL A 264 -3.47 8.64 -21.80
N SER A 265 -4.17 7.84 -22.60
CA SER A 265 -4.41 6.42 -22.30
C SER A 265 -3.11 5.60 -22.37
N THR A 266 -2.28 5.80 -23.40
CA THR A 266 -1.00 5.10 -23.56
C THR A 266 -0.01 5.50 -22.47
N LEU A 267 0.13 6.80 -22.17
CA LEU A 267 0.90 7.27 -21.02
C LEU A 267 0.39 6.66 -19.71
N SER A 268 -0.93 6.51 -19.55
CA SER A 268 -1.49 5.88 -18.36
C SER A 268 -1.08 4.43 -18.25
N THR A 269 -1.18 3.66 -19.34
CA THR A 269 -0.83 2.22 -19.38
C THR A 269 0.66 2.00 -19.19
N VAL A 270 1.51 2.80 -19.85
CA VAL A 270 2.97 2.74 -19.73
C VAL A 270 3.42 3.12 -18.33
N GLY A 271 2.90 4.21 -17.75
CA GLY A 271 3.18 4.59 -16.37
C GLY A 271 2.72 3.55 -15.36
N LEU A 272 1.62 2.86 -15.64
CA LEU A 272 1.11 1.77 -14.81
C LEU A 272 2.00 0.52 -14.87
N LEU A 273 2.37 0.10 -16.08
CA LEU A 273 3.26 -1.04 -16.32
C LEU A 273 4.64 -0.78 -15.73
N ALA A 274 5.16 0.44 -15.84
CA ALA A 274 6.44 0.85 -15.27
C ALA A 274 6.44 0.84 -13.73
N LEU A 275 5.27 0.88 -13.07
CA LEU A 275 5.21 0.85 -11.60
C LEU A 275 5.50 -0.55 -11.02
N ILE A 276 5.24 -1.61 -11.79
CA ILE A 276 5.48 -3.01 -11.40
C ILE A 276 6.98 -3.29 -11.17
N PRO A 277 7.90 -3.02 -12.13
CA PRO A 277 9.33 -3.23 -11.93
C PRO A 277 9.90 -2.30 -10.85
N VAL A 278 9.38 -1.07 -10.70
CA VAL A 278 9.84 -0.13 -9.65
C VAL A 278 9.43 -0.61 -8.26
N ALA A 279 8.21 -1.11 -8.10
CA ALA A 279 7.77 -1.74 -6.86
C ALA A 279 8.57 -3.01 -6.57
N LEU A 280 8.86 -3.83 -7.58
CA LEU A 280 9.70 -5.02 -7.43
C LEU A 280 11.12 -4.67 -7.02
N VAL A 281 11.73 -3.63 -7.60
CA VAL A 281 13.07 -3.14 -7.23
C VAL A 281 13.05 -2.59 -5.80
N ALA A 282 12.06 -1.77 -5.43
CA ALA A 282 11.95 -1.25 -4.07
C ALA A 282 11.73 -2.35 -3.01
N ILE A 283 10.97 -3.40 -3.34
CA ILE A 283 10.79 -4.57 -2.49
C ILE A 283 12.07 -5.43 -2.45
N ALA A 284 12.75 -5.61 -3.58
CA ALA A 284 14.00 -6.34 -3.66
C ALA A 284 15.10 -5.64 -2.86
N ASP A 285 15.22 -4.33 -2.95
CA ASP A 285 16.19 -3.51 -2.20
C ASP A 285 15.98 -3.62 -0.68
N PHE A 286 14.73 -3.83 -0.24
CA PHE A 286 14.40 -4.05 1.18
C PHE A 286 14.63 -5.48 1.69
N VAL A 287 14.72 -6.48 0.80
CA VAL A 287 14.62 -7.91 1.17
C VAL A 287 15.80 -8.75 0.70
N VAL A 288 16.42 -8.39 -0.42
CA VAL A 288 17.41 -9.18 -1.14
C VAL A 288 18.64 -8.32 -1.37
N SER A 289 19.82 -8.85 -1.03
CA SER A 289 21.07 -8.15 -1.29
C SER A 289 21.18 -7.77 -2.79
N PRO A 290 21.52 -6.50 -3.09
CA PRO A 290 21.79 -5.93 -4.42
C PRO A 290 22.39 -6.86 -5.48
N ALA A 291 23.38 -7.64 -5.04
CA ALA A 291 24.12 -8.60 -5.85
C ALA A 291 23.25 -9.64 -6.56
N VAL A 292 22.11 -10.02 -5.98
CA VAL A 292 21.24 -11.06 -6.54
C VAL A 292 20.52 -10.53 -7.79
N VAL A 293 20.01 -9.29 -7.75
CA VAL A 293 19.29 -8.67 -8.88
C VAL A 293 20.20 -8.54 -10.10
N VAL A 294 21.43 -8.05 -9.89
CA VAL A 294 22.46 -7.95 -10.94
C VAL A 294 22.85 -9.32 -11.50
N SER A 295 22.94 -10.34 -10.63
CA SER A 295 23.27 -11.70 -11.07
C SER A 295 22.18 -12.35 -11.92
N THR A 296 20.89 -12.03 -11.68
CA THR A 296 19.75 -12.54 -12.46
C THR A 296 19.51 -11.79 -13.77
N LEU A 297 19.71 -10.47 -13.80
CA LEU A 297 19.56 -9.67 -15.01
C LEU A 297 20.72 -9.89 -15.99
N GLY A 298 21.90 -10.23 -15.47
CA GLY A 298 23.12 -10.27 -16.26
C GLY A 298 23.74 -8.87 -16.41
N PRO A 299 25.05 -8.80 -16.68
CA PRO A 299 25.81 -7.54 -16.63
C PRO A 299 25.42 -6.55 -17.74
N THR A 300 24.97 -7.04 -18.89
CA THR A 300 24.67 -6.20 -20.07
C THR A 300 23.41 -5.35 -19.90
N PRO A 301 22.23 -5.90 -19.52
CA PRO A 301 21.04 -5.09 -19.30
C PRO A 301 21.13 -4.22 -18.04
N ALA A 302 21.89 -4.65 -17.02
CA ALA A 302 22.15 -3.81 -15.83
C ALA A 302 22.95 -2.55 -16.20
N ARG A 303 23.97 -2.68 -17.06
CA ARG A 303 24.73 -1.53 -17.59
C ARG A 303 23.87 -0.63 -18.46
N PHE A 304 23.07 -1.19 -19.37
CA PHE A 304 22.16 -0.40 -20.19
C PHE A 304 21.16 0.40 -19.35
N LEU A 305 20.56 -0.23 -18.33
CA LEU A 305 19.65 0.46 -17.40
C LEU A 305 20.37 1.55 -16.62
N PHE A 306 21.60 1.31 -16.19
CA PHE A 306 22.42 2.31 -15.50
C PHE A 306 22.78 3.49 -16.42
N ASP A 307 23.19 3.23 -17.66
CA ASP A 307 23.54 4.26 -18.64
C ASP A 307 22.32 5.14 -18.98
N VAL A 308 21.15 4.51 -19.17
CA VAL A 308 19.87 5.23 -19.37
C VAL A 308 19.49 6.01 -18.10
N ALA A 309 19.58 5.40 -16.92
CA ALA A 309 19.22 6.02 -15.65
C ALA A 309 20.20 7.11 -15.19
N SER A 310 21.43 7.13 -15.70
CA SER A 310 22.46 8.14 -15.42
C SER A 310 22.51 9.25 -16.46
N THR A 311 21.74 9.14 -17.56
CA THR A 311 21.66 10.19 -18.58
C THR A 311 21.04 11.46 -17.99
N SER A 312 21.84 12.53 -17.88
CA SER A 312 21.45 13.83 -17.32
C SER A 312 20.28 14.47 -18.07
N LEU A 313 20.21 14.33 -19.40
CA LEU A 313 19.14 14.88 -20.23
C LEU A 313 17.77 14.24 -19.91
N LEU A 314 17.71 12.92 -19.76
CA LEU A 314 16.50 12.20 -19.38
C LEU A 314 16.04 12.58 -17.97
N ARG A 315 16.97 12.76 -17.02
CA ARG A 315 16.67 13.24 -15.66
C ARG A 315 16.14 14.66 -15.66
N TRP A 316 16.74 15.58 -16.42
CA TRP A 316 16.28 16.95 -16.56
C TRP A 316 14.87 17.02 -17.17
N LEU A 317 14.60 16.21 -18.20
CA LEU A 317 13.26 16.11 -18.78
C LEU A 317 12.25 15.56 -17.78
N ALA A 318 12.61 14.52 -17.02
CA ALA A 318 11.72 13.92 -16.01
C ALA A 318 11.42 14.89 -14.86
N VAL A 319 12.45 15.58 -14.34
CA VAL A 319 12.30 16.63 -13.31
C VAL A 319 11.48 17.80 -13.86
N GLY A 320 11.81 18.29 -15.06
CA GLY A 320 11.09 19.39 -15.70
C GLY A 320 9.61 19.07 -15.92
N ALA A 321 9.31 17.86 -16.40
CA ALA A 321 7.95 17.37 -16.55
C ALA A 321 7.19 17.28 -15.21
N MET A 322 7.84 16.78 -14.17
CA MET A 322 7.26 16.67 -12.83
C MET A 322 6.99 18.06 -12.22
N VAL A 323 7.99 18.96 -12.24
CA VAL A 323 7.88 20.33 -11.72
C VAL A 323 6.84 21.12 -12.50
N GLY A 324 6.86 21.05 -13.83
CA GLY A 324 5.87 21.69 -14.69
C GLY A 324 4.45 21.23 -14.35
N ALA A 325 4.24 19.92 -14.18
CA ALA A 325 2.94 19.38 -13.81
C ALA A 325 2.44 19.86 -12.45
N VAL A 326 3.32 19.91 -11.44
CA VAL A 326 3.00 20.45 -10.12
C VAL A 326 2.66 21.93 -10.21
N ALA A 327 3.47 22.72 -10.92
CA ALA A 327 3.26 24.15 -11.09
C ALA A 327 1.92 24.46 -11.77
N THR A 328 1.62 23.81 -12.89
CA THR A 328 0.35 24.00 -13.61
C THR A 328 -0.84 23.49 -12.79
N ALA A 329 -0.69 22.39 -12.03
CA ALA A 329 -1.72 21.92 -11.12
C ALA A 329 -2.04 22.94 -10.03
N LEU A 330 -1.02 23.57 -9.44
CA LEU A 330 -1.18 24.65 -8.46
C LEU A 330 -1.82 25.89 -9.07
N LEU A 331 -1.38 26.28 -10.26
CA LEU A 331 -1.89 27.46 -10.97
C LEU A 331 -3.37 27.29 -11.35
N LEU A 332 -3.75 26.11 -11.87
CA LEU A 332 -5.15 25.78 -12.15
C LEU A 332 -5.98 25.68 -10.85
N ALA A 333 -5.40 25.17 -9.77
CA ALA A 333 -6.08 25.13 -8.48
C ALA A 333 -6.35 26.55 -7.94
N GLN A 334 -5.37 27.46 -8.06
CA GLN A 334 -5.54 28.87 -7.73
C GLN A 334 -6.59 29.55 -8.63
N LEU A 335 -6.54 29.32 -9.95
CA LEU A 335 -7.51 29.89 -10.89
C LEU A 335 -8.93 29.42 -10.56
N ARG A 336 -9.10 28.11 -10.30
CA ARG A 336 -10.40 27.54 -9.89
C ARG A 336 -10.86 28.09 -8.54
N TRP A 337 -9.93 28.32 -7.62
CA TRP A 337 -10.21 28.90 -6.30
C TRP A 337 -10.67 30.36 -6.42
N LEU A 338 -10.03 31.15 -7.29
CA LEU A 338 -10.39 32.53 -7.59
C LEU A 338 -11.77 32.64 -8.29
N ILE A 339 -12.10 31.68 -9.16
CA ILE A 339 -13.37 31.68 -9.91
C ILE A 339 -14.56 31.16 -9.09
N ARG A 340 -14.33 30.28 -8.09
CA ARG A 340 -15.40 29.62 -7.31
C ARG A 340 -15.55 30.18 -5.89
N GLN A 341 -15.44 31.50 -5.70
CA GLN A 341 -15.80 32.12 -4.43
C GLN A 341 -17.33 32.12 -4.24
N SER A 342 -17.90 30.97 -3.89
CA SER A 342 -19.10 30.90 -3.05
C SER A 342 -18.68 30.41 -1.66
N THR A 343 -18.97 31.20 -0.64
CA THR A 343 -18.46 31.06 0.74
C THR A 343 -18.86 29.74 1.43
N ALA A 344 -19.80 28.99 0.87
CA ALA A 344 -20.20 27.67 1.38
C ALA A 344 -19.35 26.50 0.82
N GLU A 345 -18.68 26.65 -0.33
CA GLU A 345 -17.83 25.60 -0.95
C GLU A 345 -16.37 25.63 -0.48
N THR A 346 -15.95 26.70 0.20
CA THR A 346 -14.54 26.91 0.61
C THR A 346 -14.11 26.04 1.80
N VAL A 347 -15.04 25.66 2.68
CA VAL A 347 -14.70 25.00 3.96
C VAL A 347 -14.32 23.53 3.78
N VAL A 348 -15.05 22.79 2.95
CA VAL A 348 -14.86 21.33 2.80
C VAL A 348 -13.45 20.94 2.30
N PRO A 349 -12.85 21.64 1.31
CA PRO A 349 -11.48 21.35 0.86
C PRO A 349 -10.39 21.65 1.89
N LEU A 350 -10.65 22.53 2.86
CA LEU A 350 -9.73 22.93 3.94
C LEU A 350 -9.79 21.98 5.15
N LEU A 351 -10.87 21.22 5.31
CA LEU A 351 -11.03 20.30 6.45
C LEU A 351 -9.88 19.30 6.63
N PRO A 352 -9.31 18.67 5.57
CA PRO A 352 -8.17 17.76 5.74
C PRO A 352 -6.91 18.46 6.28
N TRP A 353 -6.71 19.72 5.94
CA TRP A 353 -5.60 20.53 6.46
C TRP A 353 -5.81 20.86 7.94
N LEU A 354 -7.01 21.31 8.30
CA LEU A 354 -7.36 21.60 9.69
C LEU A 354 -7.29 20.34 10.57
N ALA A 355 -7.76 19.20 10.05
CA ALA A 355 -7.62 17.90 10.70
C ALA A 355 -6.14 17.51 10.87
N GLY A 356 -5.29 17.82 9.90
CA GLY A 356 -3.84 17.57 9.95
C GLY A 356 -3.13 18.42 10.98
N ILE A 357 -3.46 19.71 11.06
CA ILE A 357 -2.96 20.62 12.08
C ILE A 357 -3.40 20.16 13.47
N GLY A 358 -4.68 19.82 13.63
CA GLY A 358 -5.22 19.30 14.89
C GLY A 358 -4.57 17.97 15.32
N ALA A 359 -4.39 17.05 14.38
CA ALA A 359 -3.72 15.78 14.63
C ALA A 359 -2.25 15.98 15.00
N LEU A 360 -1.54 16.87 14.31
CA LEU A 360 -0.16 17.25 14.64
C LEU A 360 -0.07 17.90 16.04
N ALA A 361 -0.97 18.82 16.37
CA ALA A 361 -1.00 19.43 17.70
C ALA A 361 -1.23 18.35 18.77
N ALA A 362 -2.16 17.42 18.54
CA ALA A 362 -2.42 16.31 19.45
C ALA A 362 -1.19 15.39 19.60
N THR A 363 -0.46 15.09 18.52
CA THR A 363 0.77 14.28 18.62
C THR A 363 1.86 14.99 19.41
N VAL A 364 2.11 16.28 19.15
CA VAL A 364 3.12 17.05 19.89
C VAL A 364 2.77 17.15 21.38
N VAL A 365 1.50 17.37 21.73
CA VAL A 365 1.03 17.42 23.13
C VAL A 365 1.15 16.05 23.82
N ALA A 366 0.88 14.96 23.11
CA ALA A 366 0.96 13.60 23.67
C ALA A 366 2.40 13.05 23.74
N ALA A 367 3.34 13.65 23.01
CA ALA A 367 4.71 13.15 22.87
C ALA A 367 5.47 12.96 24.20
N PRO A 368 5.40 13.88 25.19
CA PRO A 368 6.11 13.72 26.46
C PRO A 368 5.67 12.48 27.26
N GLY A 369 4.42 12.02 27.11
CA GLY A 369 3.93 10.80 27.76
C GLY A 369 4.11 9.54 26.91
N LEU A 370 3.89 9.63 25.61
CA LEU A 370 3.90 8.48 24.70
C LEU A 370 5.31 8.01 24.34
N VAL A 371 6.25 8.93 24.10
CA VAL A 371 7.61 8.56 23.66
C VAL A 371 8.36 7.74 24.72
N PRO A 372 8.40 8.13 26.01
CA PRO A 372 9.02 7.31 27.04
C PRO A 372 8.33 5.95 27.21
N SER A 373 7.00 5.92 27.13
CA SER A 373 6.21 4.68 27.22
C SER A 373 6.51 3.70 26.08
N LEU A 374 6.71 4.21 24.86
CA LEU A 374 7.10 3.41 23.70
C LEU A 374 8.53 2.87 23.86
N ILE A 375 9.47 3.72 24.30
CA ILE A 375 10.86 3.32 24.54
C ILE A 375 10.91 2.22 25.60
N ALA A 376 10.25 2.40 26.74
CA ALA A 376 10.20 1.39 27.80
C ALA A 376 9.57 0.07 27.33
N ARG A 377 8.53 0.13 26.49
CA ARG A 377 7.87 -1.06 25.93
C ARG A 377 8.77 -1.81 24.96
N ILE A 378 9.54 -1.11 24.14
CA ILE A 378 10.51 -1.70 23.20
C ILE A 378 11.70 -2.26 23.99
N ALA A 379 12.24 -1.49 24.93
CA ALA A 379 13.34 -1.90 25.82
C ALA A 379 13.00 -3.18 26.58
N GLY A 380 11.80 -3.26 27.18
CA GLY A 380 11.33 -4.46 27.88
C GLY A 380 11.22 -5.71 27.00
N ARG A 381 11.11 -5.55 25.68
CA ARG A 381 11.11 -6.67 24.71
C ARG A 381 12.51 -7.04 24.21
N LEU A 382 13.49 -6.16 24.35
CA LEU A 382 14.88 -6.36 23.94
C LEU A 382 15.73 -7.11 24.99
N GLY A 383 15.20 -7.32 26.21
CA GLY A 383 15.86 -8.09 27.26
C GLY A 383 17.23 -7.51 27.64
N GLN A 384 18.30 -8.25 27.34
CA GLN A 384 19.69 -7.88 27.68
C GLN A 384 20.18 -6.58 27.00
N PHE A 385 19.55 -6.14 25.91
CA PHE A 385 19.91 -4.90 25.20
C PHE A 385 19.08 -3.67 25.63
N SER A 386 18.18 -3.84 26.61
CA SER A 386 17.30 -2.78 27.10
C SER A 386 18.06 -1.51 27.50
N GLY A 387 19.10 -1.63 28.34
CA GLY A 387 19.87 -0.48 28.82
C GLY A 387 20.60 0.29 27.71
N GLN A 388 21.20 -0.42 26.74
CA GLN A 388 21.86 0.22 25.59
C GLN A 388 20.85 0.92 24.68
N PHE A 389 19.70 0.29 24.44
CA PHE A 389 18.62 0.89 23.65
C PHE A 389 18.05 2.13 24.34
N GLU A 390 17.79 2.09 25.64
CA GLU A 390 17.29 3.23 26.41
C GLU A 390 18.29 4.39 26.41
N GLN A 391 19.60 4.11 26.51
CA GLN A 391 20.63 5.13 26.46
C GLN A 391 20.71 5.80 25.07
N LEU A 392 20.69 5.01 23.99
CA LEU A 392 20.67 5.53 22.62
C LEU A 392 19.38 6.29 22.32
N ALA A 393 18.23 5.72 22.67
CA ALA A 393 16.94 6.36 22.48
C ALA A 393 16.82 7.65 23.30
N GLY A 394 17.32 7.66 24.53
CA GLY A 394 17.39 8.85 25.38
C GLY A 394 18.25 9.95 24.75
N GLY A 395 19.40 9.60 24.16
CA GLY A 395 20.22 10.51 23.38
C GLY A 395 19.46 11.14 22.21
N ILE A 396 18.80 10.32 21.40
CA ILE A 396 17.99 10.79 20.24
C ILE A 396 16.82 11.68 20.71
N VAL A 397 16.12 11.30 21.77
CA VAL A 397 15.02 12.09 22.35
C VAL A 397 15.51 13.43 22.89
N SER A 398 16.67 13.44 23.54
CA SER A 398 17.27 14.67 24.07
C SER A 398 17.70 15.63 22.95
N PHE A 399 18.14 15.09 21.81
CA PHE A 399 18.63 15.87 20.68
C PHE A 399 17.50 16.43 19.80
N TYR A 400 16.56 15.58 19.37
CA TYR A 400 15.47 15.99 18.47
C TYR A 400 14.23 16.52 19.20
N GLY A 401 14.09 16.21 20.49
CA GLY A 401 12.87 16.42 21.26
C GLY A 401 11.81 15.33 20.99
N PRO A 402 11.00 14.97 22.00
CA PRO A 402 9.99 13.93 21.87
C PRO A 402 8.90 14.29 20.84
N GLY A 403 8.54 15.58 20.74
CA GLY A 403 7.54 16.08 19.78
C GLY A 403 7.92 15.81 18.33
N THR A 404 9.17 16.09 17.96
CA THR A 404 9.69 15.88 16.60
C THR A 404 9.74 14.41 16.24
N LEU A 405 10.14 13.54 17.17
CA LEU A 405 10.17 12.08 16.97
C LEU A 405 8.78 11.46 16.80
N LEU A 406 7.80 11.92 17.58
CA LEU A 406 6.43 11.43 17.41
C LEU A 406 5.79 12.00 16.14
N ALA A 407 6.13 13.23 15.74
CA ALA A 407 5.70 13.83 14.49
C ALA A 407 6.32 13.12 13.27
N THR A 408 7.59 12.72 13.30
CA THR A 408 8.21 11.91 12.23
C THR A 408 7.54 10.55 12.12
N LEU A 409 7.28 9.88 13.26
CA LEU A 409 6.54 8.62 13.28
C LEU A 409 5.13 8.80 12.70
N PHE A 410 4.45 9.89 13.05
CA PHE A 410 3.13 10.22 12.49
C PHE A 410 3.19 10.42 10.98
N VAL A 411 4.16 11.18 10.46
CA VAL A 411 4.41 11.32 9.02
C VAL A 411 4.65 9.96 8.35
N ALA A 412 5.48 9.12 8.95
CA ALA A 412 5.74 7.77 8.43
C ALA A 412 4.45 6.94 8.37
N THR A 413 3.58 7.00 9.38
CA THR A 413 2.28 6.31 9.34
C THR A 413 1.39 6.82 8.22
N LEU A 414 1.33 8.14 7.98
CA LEU A 414 0.56 8.71 6.88
C LEU A 414 1.11 8.30 5.51
N LEU A 415 2.43 8.23 5.36
CA LEU A 415 3.08 7.73 4.16
C LEU A 415 2.73 6.26 3.89
N VAL A 416 2.69 5.42 4.93
CA VAL A 416 2.23 4.02 4.80
C VAL A 416 0.76 3.96 4.36
N THR A 417 -0.12 4.80 4.90
CA THR A 417 -1.51 4.86 4.43
C THR A 417 -1.59 5.32 2.97
N LEU A 418 -0.77 6.30 2.56
CA LEU A 418 -0.70 6.79 1.19
C LEU A 418 -0.25 5.71 0.21
N THR A 419 0.78 4.93 0.55
CA THR A 419 1.27 3.85 -0.31
C THR A 419 0.23 2.74 -0.46
N LEU A 420 -0.51 2.41 0.61
CA LEU A 420 -1.62 1.45 0.54
C LEU A 420 -2.76 1.93 -0.38
N LEU A 421 -3.17 3.20 -0.23
CA LEU A 421 -4.22 3.78 -1.10
C LEU A 421 -3.75 3.91 -2.55
N ALA A 422 -2.48 4.23 -2.77
CA ALA A 422 -1.88 4.28 -4.10
C ALA A 422 -1.85 2.88 -4.74
N GLY A 423 -1.42 1.85 -4.01
CA GLY A 423 -1.44 0.46 -4.47
C GLY A 423 -2.85 -0.04 -4.78
N LEU A 424 -3.82 0.28 -3.92
CA LEU A 424 -5.23 -0.07 -4.16
C LEU A 424 -5.78 0.64 -5.42
N SER A 425 -5.49 1.92 -5.58
CA SER A 425 -5.84 2.69 -6.78
C SER A 425 -5.23 2.08 -8.05
N LEU A 426 -3.98 1.62 -7.95
CA LEU A 426 -3.26 0.95 -9.03
C LEU A 426 -3.96 -0.35 -9.45
N LEU A 427 -4.28 -1.21 -8.48
CA LEU A 427 -4.95 -2.50 -8.71
C LEU A 427 -6.33 -2.33 -9.36
N LEU A 428 -7.08 -1.31 -8.94
CA LEU A 428 -8.38 -0.96 -9.52
C LEU A 428 -8.24 -0.43 -10.95
N ARG A 429 -7.23 0.42 -11.20
CA ARG A 429 -6.98 0.97 -12.54
C ARG A 429 -6.49 -0.07 -13.54
N LEU A 430 -5.69 -1.04 -13.09
CA LEU A 430 -5.27 -2.18 -13.90
C LEU A 430 -6.40 -3.17 -14.22
N GLY A 431 -7.55 -3.04 -13.56
CA GLY A 431 -8.63 -4.01 -13.67
C GLY A 431 -8.28 -5.38 -13.07
N LEU A 432 -7.19 -5.47 -12.28
CA LEU A 432 -6.82 -6.69 -11.56
C LEU A 432 -7.84 -7.04 -10.48
N LEU A 433 -8.51 -6.01 -9.95
CA LEU A 433 -9.70 -6.17 -9.14
C LEU A 433 -10.93 -5.99 -10.03
N THR A 434 -11.80 -6.99 -10.04
CA THR A 434 -13.07 -6.90 -10.76
C THR A 434 -13.84 -5.69 -10.23
N ARG A 435 -14.16 -4.75 -11.12
CA ARG A 435 -14.97 -3.55 -10.80
C ARG A 435 -16.31 -3.93 -10.15
N ALA A 436 -16.76 -5.14 -10.40
CA ALA A 436 -17.94 -5.71 -9.80
C ALA A 436 -17.82 -5.89 -8.27
N GLN A 437 -16.69 -6.37 -7.74
CA GLN A 437 -16.59 -6.77 -6.33
C GLN A 437 -15.18 -6.62 -5.76
N PRO A 438 -14.65 -5.40 -5.76
CA PRO A 438 -13.27 -5.15 -5.33
C PRO A 438 -13.02 -5.62 -3.89
N GLY A 439 -13.99 -5.51 -2.98
CA GLY A 439 -13.80 -5.87 -1.56
C GLY A 439 -13.66 -7.37 -1.31
N ALA A 440 -14.61 -8.18 -1.78
CA ALA A 440 -14.56 -9.63 -1.61
C ALA A 440 -13.41 -10.28 -2.41
N ALA A 441 -13.11 -9.75 -3.61
CA ALA A 441 -11.95 -10.19 -4.38
C ALA A 441 -10.64 -9.90 -3.64
N LEU A 442 -10.50 -8.71 -3.03
CA LEU A 442 -9.33 -8.35 -2.23
C LEU A 442 -9.22 -9.20 -0.96
N ALA A 443 -10.36 -9.52 -0.32
CA ALA A 443 -10.42 -10.42 0.83
C ALA A 443 -9.90 -11.83 0.47
N GLY A 444 -10.43 -12.42 -0.60
CA GLY A 444 -10.02 -13.72 -1.10
C GLY A 444 -8.54 -13.73 -1.55
N ALA A 445 -8.13 -12.76 -2.36
CA ALA A 445 -6.75 -12.65 -2.83
C ALA A 445 -5.75 -12.48 -1.67
N GLY A 446 -6.08 -11.64 -0.68
CA GLY A 446 -5.25 -11.44 0.51
C GLY A 446 -5.09 -12.72 1.32
N LEU A 447 -6.18 -13.47 1.57
CA LEU A 447 -6.10 -14.77 2.26
C LEU A 447 -5.30 -15.81 1.48
N PHE A 448 -5.46 -15.85 0.15
CA PHE A 448 -4.74 -16.79 -0.71
C PHE A 448 -3.23 -16.52 -0.68
N VAL A 449 -2.83 -15.25 -0.82
CA VAL A 449 -1.44 -14.82 -0.71
C VAL A 449 -0.89 -15.11 0.69
N ALA A 450 -1.66 -14.82 1.75
CA ALA A 450 -1.27 -15.14 3.13
C ALA A 450 -1.04 -16.64 3.33
N ALA A 451 -1.89 -17.50 2.75
CA ALA A 451 -1.74 -18.95 2.83
C ALA A 451 -0.47 -19.44 2.11
N GLY A 452 -0.19 -18.91 0.91
CA GLY A 452 1.02 -19.24 0.15
C GLY A 452 2.30 -18.81 0.87
N LEU A 453 2.32 -17.60 1.42
CA LEU A 453 3.46 -17.10 2.21
C LEU A 453 3.65 -17.89 3.52
N ALA A 454 2.55 -18.27 4.18
CA ALA A 454 2.59 -19.11 5.37
C ALA A 454 3.13 -20.52 5.08
N ALA A 455 2.85 -21.08 3.89
CA ALA A 455 3.46 -22.32 3.44
C ALA A 455 4.98 -22.21 3.36
N GLY A 456 5.50 -21.07 2.87
CA GLY A 456 6.94 -20.77 2.86
C GLY A 456 7.56 -20.69 4.27
N ARG A 457 6.75 -20.37 5.28
CA ARG A 457 7.15 -20.39 6.71
C ARG A 457 6.91 -21.75 7.37
N SER A 458 6.84 -22.83 6.60
CA SER A 458 6.62 -24.22 7.06
C SER A 458 5.29 -24.46 7.79
N ALA A 459 4.25 -23.65 7.53
CA ALA A 459 2.92 -23.94 8.03
C ALA A 459 2.44 -25.30 7.50
N SER A 460 1.78 -26.10 8.35
CA SER A 460 1.27 -27.39 7.93
C SER A 460 0.31 -27.25 6.74
N LEU A 461 0.39 -28.17 5.78
CA LEU A 461 -0.49 -28.20 4.61
C LEU A 461 -1.98 -28.10 4.96
N GLY A 462 -2.40 -28.69 6.09
CA GLY A 462 -3.78 -28.59 6.57
C GLY A 462 -4.19 -27.15 6.91
N VAL A 463 -3.29 -26.36 7.50
CA VAL A 463 -3.53 -24.93 7.77
C VAL A 463 -3.65 -24.15 6.46
N VAL A 464 -2.74 -24.39 5.50
CA VAL A 464 -2.77 -23.74 4.19
C VAL A 464 -4.07 -24.07 3.45
N ALA A 465 -4.47 -25.34 3.41
CA ALA A 465 -5.69 -25.79 2.75
C ALA A 465 -6.95 -25.15 3.35
N VAL A 466 -7.05 -25.07 4.69
CA VAL A 466 -8.17 -24.40 5.37
C VAL A 466 -8.25 -22.92 5.00
N VAL A 467 -7.12 -22.21 4.96
CA VAL A 467 -7.09 -20.78 4.61
C VAL A 467 -7.38 -20.56 3.12
N VAL A 468 -6.88 -21.42 2.23
CA VAL A 468 -7.22 -21.38 0.80
C VAL A 468 -8.71 -21.64 0.59
N ALA A 469 -9.29 -22.61 1.29
CA ALA A 469 -10.74 -22.85 1.24
C ALA A 469 -11.53 -21.62 1.72
N ALA A 470 -11.10 -20.97 2.79
CA ALA A 470 -11.70 -19.72 3.27
C ALA A 470 -11.54 -18.57 2.25
N ALA A 471 -10.40 -18.48 1.56
CA ALA A 471 -10.16 -17.50 0.50
C ALA A 471 -11.14 -17.67 -0.68
N LEU A 472 -11.34 -18.91 -1.13
CA LEU A 472 -12.28 -19.26 -2.19
C LEU A 472 -13.73 -18.98 -1.75
N LEU A 473 -14.08 -19.37 -0.52
CA LEU A 473 -15.41 -19.15 0.04
C LEU A 473 -15.73 -17.65 0.16
N ALA A 474 -14.79 -16.82 0.62
CA ALA A 474 -14.96 -15.38 0.68
C ALA A 474 -15.18 -14.75 -0.71
N SER A 475 -14.44 -15.23 -1.72
CA SER A 475 -14.58 -14.78 -3.11
C SER A 475 -15.95 -15.20 -3.70
N ASP A 476 -16.39 -16.44 -3.48
CA ASP A 476 -17.66 -16.96 -3.99
C ASP A 476 -18.87 -16.28 -3.33
N LEU A 477 -18.85 -16.13 -1.99
CA LEU A 477 -19.88 -15.40 -1.25
C LEU A 477 -19.98 -13.93 -1.70
N GLY A 478 -18.84 -13.32 -2.04
CA GLY A 478 -18.81 -12.02 -2.71
C GLY A 478 -19.57 -12.07 -4.03
N ARG A 479 -19.21 -13.05 -4.88
CA ARG A 479 -19.75 -13.22 -6.24
C ARG A 479 -21.27 -13.26 -6.21
N ASP A 480 -21.79 -14.17 -5.40
CA ASP A 480 -23.21 -14.38 -5.22
C ASP A 480 -23.93 -13.20 -4.58
N GLY A 481 -23.32 -12.58 -3.57
CA GLY A 481 -23.91 -11.44 -2.88
C GLY A 481 -24.27 -10.31 -3.85
N ARG A 482 -23.40 -10.05 -4.83
CA ARG A 482 -23.74 -9.07 -5.88
C ARG A 482 -24.82 -9.58 -6.82
N THR A 483 -24.74 -10.81 -7.30
CA THR A 483 -25.73 -11.37 -8.23
C THR A 483 -27.13 -11.30 -7.62
N LEU A 484 -27.25 -11.68 -6.34
CA LEU A 484 -28.50 -11.54 -5.59
C LEU A 484 -28.94 -10.08 -5.43
N GLY A 485 -27.99 -9.16 -5.18
CA GLY A 485 -28.29 -7.73 -5.14
C GLY A 485 -28.80 -7.19 -6.48
N THR A 486 -28.18 -7.58 -7.59
CA THR A 486 -28.56 -7.13 -8.93
C THR A 486 -29.87 -7.73 -9.40
N GLU A 487 -30.11 -9.02 -9.16
CA GLU A 487 -31.28 -9.74 -9.67
C GLU A 487 -32.54 -9.55 -8.80
N LEU A 488 -32.38 -9.55 -7.47
CA LEU A 488 -33.52 -9.54 -6.54
C LEU A 488 -33.78 -8.15 -5.94
N GLY A 489 -32.83 -7.22 -6.06
CA GLY A 489 -32.96 -5.86 -5.56
C GLY A 489 -32.90 -5.75 -4.03
N ARG A 490 -33.08 -4.52 -3.53
CA ARG A 490 -32.81 -4.15 -2.12
C ARG A 490 -33.77 -4.77 -1.08
N TYR A 491 -34.99 -5.12 -1.49
CA TYR A 491 -36.07 -5.52 -0.56
C TYR A 491 -36.46 -6.99 -0.64
N ALA A 492 -35.84 -7.77 -1.53
CA ALA A 492 -36.12 -9.20 -1.59
C ALA A 492 -35.53 -9.93 -0.38
N ASP A 493 -36.30 -10.87 0.18
CA ASP A 493 -35.82 -11.75 1.22
C ASP A 493 -34.83 -12.76 0.64
N THR A 494 -33.55 -12.48 0.82
CA THR A 494 -32.44 -13.30 0.32
C THR A 494 -31.86 -14.23 1.40
N THR A 495 -32.43 -14.22 2.61
CA THR A 495 -31.86 -14.92 3.76
C THR A 495 -31.96 -16.44 3.63
N GLY A 496 -33.08 -16.97 3.15
CA GLY A 496 -33.28 -18.40 2.93
C GLY A 496 -32.32 -18.98 1.88
N VAL A 497 -32.19 -18.32 0.73
CA VAL A 497 -31.28 -18.76 -0.35
C VAL A 497 -29.82 -18.70 0.10
N GLN A 498 -29.42 -17.64 0.81
CA GLN A 498 -28.04 -17.51 1.29
C GLN A 498 -27.68 -18.49 2.39
N THR A 499 -28.61 -18.81 3.29
CA THR A 499 -28.36 -19.78 4.37
C THR A 499 -28.24 -21.20 3.85
N VAL A 500 -29.12 -21.61 2.92
CA VAL A 500 -29.04 -22.93 2.26
C VAL A 500 -27.72 -23.06 1.48
N ARG A 501 -27.32 -22.02 0.75
CA ARG A 501 -26.07 -22.05 -0.02
C ARG A 501 -24.83 -21.99 0.87
N ALA A 502 -24.82 -21.18 1.92
CA ALA A 502 -23.75 -21.18 2.90
C ALA A 502 -23.64 -22.55 3.59
N GLY A 503 -24.77 -23.19 3.90
CA GLY A 503 -24.83 -24.58 4.39
C GLY A 503 -24.25 -25.56 3.38
N PHE A 504 -24.64 -25.48 2.11
CA PHE A 504 -24.12 -26.34 1.06
C PHE A 504 -22.61 -26.16 0.84
N LEU A 505 -22.12 -24.91 0.79
CA LEU A 505 -20.71 -24.57 0.62
C LEU A 505 -19.86 -24.98 1.82
N THR A 506 -20.38 -24.87 3.04
CA THR A 506 -19.69 -25.37 4.23
C THR A 506 -19.60 -26.89 4.23
N VAL A 507 -20.67 -27.60 3.88
CA VAL A 507 -20.65 -29.08 3.78
C VAL A 507 -19.72 -29.56 2.67
N THR A 508 -19.83 -28.99 1.46
CA THR A 508 -18.97 -29.35 0.32
C THR A 508 -17.51 -28.96 0.57
N GLY A 509 -17.25 -27.80 1.19
CA GLY A 509 -15.90 -27.37 1.57
C GLY A 509 -15.27 -28.29 2.62
N VAL A 510 -16.01 -28.69 3.65
CA VAL A 510 -15.56 -29.68 4.65
C VAL A 510 -15.32 -31.04 4.00
N GLY A 511 -16.21 -31.47 3.09
CA GLY A 511 -16.05 -32.71 2.33
C GLY A 511 -14.80 -32.70 1.43
N ALA A 512 -14.57 -31.63 0.69
CA ALA A 512 -13.39 -31.47 -0.16
C ALA A 512 -12.09 -31.40 0.67
N LEU A 513 -12.11 -30.73 1.82
CA LEU A 513 -10.97 -30.70 2.74
C LEU A 513 -10.69 -32.09 3.32
N ALA A 514 -11.72 -32.83 3.74
CA ALA A 514 -11.60 -34.19 4.24
C ALA A 514 -11.06 -35.12 3.16
N ALA A 515 -11.53 -35.00 1.91
CA ALA A 515 -11.04 -35.76 0.77
C ALA A 515 -9.57 -35.43 0.46
N ALA A 516 -9.17 -34.16 0.46
CA ALA A 516 -7.79 -33.75 0.26
C ALA A 516 -6.86 -34.27 1.38
N LEU A 517 -7.32 -34.26 2.64
CA LEU A 517 -6.58 -34.83 3.77
C LEU A 517 -6.51 -36.36 3.73
N ALA A 518 -7.54 -37.03 3.20
CA ALA A 518 -7.57 -38.47 2.99
C ALA A 518 -6.61 -38.89 1.86
N VAL A 519 -6.68 -38.24 0.69
CA VAL A 519 -5.74 -38.45 -0.42
C VAL A 519 -4.30 -38.24 0.06
N ARG A 520 -4.04 -37.26 0.92
CA ARG A 520 -2.72 -37.05 1.53
C ARG A 520 -2.26 -38.25 2.36
N ARG A 521 -3.12 -38.78 3.24
CA ARG A 521 -2.79 -39.96 4.05
C ARG A 521 -2.48 -41.17 3.17
N PHE A 522 -3.22 -41.35 2.08
CA PHE A 522 -3.01 -42.49 1.18
C PHE A 522 -1.85 -42.32 0.19
N ALA A 523 -1.54 -41.10 -0.26
CA ALA A 523 -0.55 -40.85 -1.30
C ALA A 523 0.88 -40.60 -0.77
N LEU A 524 1.04 -40.13 0.48
CA LEU A 524 2.35 -39.76 1.03
C LEU A 524 2.94 -40.78 2.01
N ASP A 525 2.20 -41.80 2.42
CA ASP A 525 2.76 -42.93 3.18
C ASP A 525 3.64 -43.85 2.29
N GLY A 526 3.67 -43.63 0.97
CA GLY A 526 4.48 -44.41 0.01
C GLY A 526 5.65 -43.68 -0.66
N PHE A 527 5.78 -42.34 -0.54
CA PHE A 527 6.82 -41.57 -1.22
C PHE A 527 7.54 -40.60 -0.26
N VAL A 528 8.75 -40.99 0.15
CA VAL A 528 9.71 -40.07 0.78
C VAL A 528 10.36 -39.23 -0.32
N THR A 529 10.31 -37.90 -0.23
CA THR A 529 11.50 -37.02 -0.41
C THR A 529 11.24 -35.55 -0.06
N ASN A 530 12.29 -34.94 0.49
CA ASN A 530 12.44 -33.63 1.12
C ASN A 530 12.24 -32.39 0.21
N LEU A 531 11.13 -32.30 -0.52
CA LEU A 531 10.70 -31.02 -1.11
C LEU A 531 9.58 -30.42 -0.23
N PRO A 532 9.55 -29.09 0.01
CA PRO A 532 8.39 -28.44 0.61
C PRO A 532 7.20 -28.55 -0.36
N ALA A 533 6.52 -29.69 -0.31
CA ALA A 533 5.44 -30.13 -1.20
C ALA A 533 4.23 -29.17 -1.22
N ALA A 534 4.21 -28.16 -0.34
CA ALA A 534 3.18 -27.13 -0.28
C ALA A 534 3.22 -26.14 -1.44
N LEU A 535 4.41 -25.77 -1.95
CA LEU A 535 4.54 -24.86 -3.10
C LEU A 535 3.99 -25.44 -4.41
N PRO A 536 4.37 -26.66 -4.83
CA PRO A 536 3.82 -27.27 -6.05
C PRO A 536 2.34 -27.63 -5.89
N LEU A 537 1.85 -27.90 -4.66
CA LEU A 537 0.44 -28.21 -4.43
C LEU A 537 -0.46 -26.95 -4.45
N VAL A 538 0.01 -25.81 -3.92
CA VAL A 538 -0.67 -24.52 -4.07
C VAL A 538 -0.62 -24.04 -5.53
N GLY A 539 0.52 -24.25 -6.20
CA GLY A 539 0.65 -24.01 -7.64
C GLY A 539 -0.26 -24.91 -8.48
N ALA A 540 -0.37 -26.20 -8.15
CA ALA A 540 -1.22 -27.16 -8.84
C ALA A 540 -2.71 -26.89 -8.57
N VAL A 541 -3.11 -26.58 -7.35
CA VAL A 541 -4.48 -26.17 -7.02
C VAL A 541 -4.82 -24.84 -7.69
N GLY A 542 -3.89 -23.87 -7.68
CA GLY A 542 -4.03 -22.61 -8.42
C GLY A 542 -4.17 -22.83 -9.93
N CYS A 543 -3.37 -23.71 -10.52
CA CYS A 543 -3.48 -24.10 -11.92
C CYS A 543 -4.76 -24.86 -12.21
N CYS A 544 -5.21 -25.79 -11.35
CA CYS A 544 -6.49 -26.49 -11.53
C CYS A 544 -7.68 -25.55 -11.42
N VAL A 545 -7.67 -24.60 -10.48
CA VAL A 545 -8.72 -23.56 -10.36
C VAL A 545 -8.68 -22.62 -11.56
N ALA A 546 -7.49 -22.21 -12.02
CA ALA A 546 -7.33 -21.42 -13.24
C ALA A 546 -7.80 -22.19 -14.49
N LEU A 547 -7.50 -23.50 -14.58
CA LEU A 547 -7.89 -24.36 -15.68
C LEU A 547 -9.41 -24.61 -15.69
N VAL A 548 -10.04 -24.81 -14.52
CA VAL A 548 -11.50 -24.88 -14.38
C VAL A 548 -12.16 -23.54 -14.74
N LEU A 549 -11.59 -22.40 -14.32
CA LEU A 549 -12.10 -21.07 -14.68
C LEU A 549 -11.92 -20.74 -16.17
N VAL A 550 -10.90 -21.30 -16.83
CA VAL A 550 -10.68 -21.17 -18.28
C VAL A 550 -11.58 -22.11 -19.08
N LEU A 551 -11.85 -23.33 -18.59
CA LEU A 551 -12.79 -24.29 -19.20
C LEU A 551 -14.27 -23.94 -19.01
N TRP A 552 -14.59 -23.01 -18.11
CA TRP A 552 -15.95 -22.50 -17.86
C TRP A 552 -16.25 -21.14 -18.52
N ARG A 553 -15.31 -20.61 -19.30
CA ARG A 553 -15.60 -19.59 -20.32
C ARG A 553 -15.84 -20.28 -21.65
#